data_AF-A0ABD1QQ19-F1
#
_entry.id   AF-A0ABD1QQ19-F1
#
_cell.length_a   1.000
_cell.length_b   1.000
_cell.length_c   1.000
_cell.angle_alpha   90.00
_cell.angle_beta   90.00
_cell.angle_gamma   90.00
#
_symmetry.space_group_name_H-M   'P 1'
#
loop_
_entity.id
_entity.type
_entity.pdbx_description
1 polymer ?
#
loop_
_entity_poly.entity_id
_entity_poly.type
_entity_poly.pdbx_seq_one_letter_code
_entity_poly.pdbx_strand_id
1 'polypeptide(L)'
;MSKLISSLSPTPSGWSVTTHFCSWTGIKCDNTNSFVTSATPLSLLQLDARDLYSKSSPINGSNKNVHSPRPNNHIRWAHRNSEDTLFQLEIFLSLFLLNTVQSQLAVASIDLGSKCLKVTVVNLKPGQAPISITINEMSKRKTPSLVAFHSNSRLIGEESLGLLGRYPTKKFLRSLYLSYDITPDKTRDVAVYKTEEDEGEFSKLIAEEMVAMILKYAMGLVENHAMSSVKDVVITVPPTWEWLRRGGC
;
A
#
# COMPACT_ATOMS: atom_id res chain seq x y z
N MET A 1 -26.13 -8.09 -0.58
CA MET A 1 -25.01 -8.65 -1.37
C MET A 1 -24.88 -8.08 -2.77
N SER A 2 -25.95 -7.53 -3.36
CA SER A 2 -25.90 -6.83 -4.66
C SER A 2 -24.83 -5.73 -4.76
N LYS A 3 -24.59 -4.99 -3.67
CA LYS A 3 -23.57 -3.91 -3.60
C LYS A 3 -22.12 -4.38 -3.77
N LEU A 4 -21.79 -5.62 -3.40
CA LEU A 4 -20.42 -6.13 -3.49
C LEU A 4 -20.09 -6.51 -4.95
N ILE A 5 -20.99 -7.24 -5.61
CA ILE A 5 -20.82 -7.65 -7.01
C ILE A 5 -20.79 -6.42 -7.93
N SER A 6 -21.63 -5.41 -7.67
CA SER A 6 -21.63 -4.16 -8.44
C SER A 6 -20.35 -3.32 -8.26
N SER A 7 -19.53 -3.61 -7.25
CA SER A 7 -18.27 -2.88 -6.99
C SER A 7 -17.04 -3.50 -7.67
N LEU A 8 -17.17 -4.71 -8.24
CA LEU A 8 -16.08 -5.44 -8.87
C LEU A 8 -16.28 -5.48 -10.39
N SER A 9 -15.37 -4.80 -11.12
CA SER A 9 -15.36 -4.77 -12.59
C SER A 9 -13.99 -5.19 -13.13
N PRO A 10 -13.87 -6.32 -13.85
CA PRO A 10 -14.94 -7.27 -14.17
C PRO A 10 -15.34 -8.15 -12.97
N THR A 11 -16.59 -8.62 -12.95
CA THR A 11 -17.04 -9.59 -11.94
C THR A 11 -16.32 -10.93 -12.13
N PRO A 12 -15.77 -11.55 -11.06
CA PRO A 12 -15.11 -12.85 -11.16
C PRO A 12 -16.06 -13.94 -11.70
N SER A 13 -15.55 -14.84 -12.53
CA SER A 13 -16.32 -15.95 -13.09
C SER A 13 -16.83 -16.89 -11.98
N GLY A 14 -18.13 -17.18 -11.96
CA GLY A 14 -18.77 -18.05 -10.96
C GLY A 14 -19.40 -17.34 -9.77
N TRP A 15 -19.37 -16.00 -9.74
CA TRP A 15 -20.03 -15.20 -8.70
C TRP A 15 -21.41 -14.75 -9.18
N SER A 16 -22.45 -14.96 -8.37
CA SER A 16 -23.84 -14.61 -8.73
C SER A 16 -24.59 -13.99 -7.55
N VAL A 17 -25.44 -13.00 -7.85
CA VAL A 17 -26.33 -12.36 -6.86
C VAL A 17 -27.45 -13.28 -6.36
N THR A 18 -27.71 -14.39 -7.07
CA THR A 18 -28.80 -15.33 -6.76
C THR A 18 -28.36 -16.51 -5.91
N THR A 19 -27.05 -16.71 -5.74
CA THR A 19 -26.49 -17.82 -4.96
C THR A 19 -25.83 -17.30 -3.69
N HIS A 20 -25.81 -18.14 -2.65
CA HIS A 20 -25.13 -17.81 -1.41
C HIS A 20 -23.62 -17.64 -1.66
N PHE A 21 -22.98 -16.64 -1.05
CA PHE A 21 -21.58 -16.30 -1.32
C PHE A 21 -20.57 -17.42 -1.01
N CYS A 22 -20.90 -18.29 -0.04
CA CYS A 22 -20.08 -19.49 0.25
C CYS A 22 -20.10 -20.53 -0.89
N SER A 23 -21.02 -20.40 -1.85
CA SER A 23 -21.07 -21.26 -3.04
C SER A 23 -20.33 -20.63 -4.22
N TRP A 24 -19.76 -19.43 -4.07
CA TRP A 24 -19.01 -18.78 -5.14
C TRP A 24 -17.61 -19.39 -5.28
N THR A 25 -17.14 -19.48 -6.52
CA THR A 25 -15.83 -20.03 -6.83
C THR A 25 -14.72 -19.23 -6.13
N GLY A 26 -13.86 -19.93 -5.38
CA GLY A 26 -12.73 -19.34 -4.67
C GLY A 26 -13.05 -18.78 -3.27
N ILE A 27 -14.29 -18.89 -2.79
CA ILE A 27 -14.69 -18.48 -1.44
C ILE A 27 -14.75 -19.70 -0.52
N LYS A 28 -14.01 -19.66 0.59
CA LYS A 28 -14.17 -20.59 1.71
C LYS A 28 -14.89 -19.90 2.85
N CYS A 29 -15.79 -20.62 3.49
CA CYS A 29 -16.51 -20.15 4.67
C CYS A 29 -16.20 -21.01 5.88
N ASP A 30 -16.55 -20.49 7.06
CA ASP A 30 -16.62 -21.28 8.29
C ASP A 30 -17.69 -22.38 8.19
N ASN A 31 -17.64 -23.38 9.07
CA ASN A 31 -18.56 -24.53 9.14
C ASN A 31 -20.04 -24.14 9.27
N THR A 32 -20.32 -22.89 9.63
CA THR A 32 -21.67 -22.34 9.76
C THR A 32 -22.13 -21.55 8.52
N ASN A 33 -21.33 -21.51 7.44
CA ASN A 33 -21.58 -20.73 6.21
C ASN A 33 -21.90 -19.24 6.46
N SER A 34 -21.51 -18.71 7.62
CA SER A 34 -21.89 -17.36 8.05
C SER A 34 -20.82 -16.31 7.71
N PHE A 35 -19.55 -16.72 7.63
CA PHE A 35 -18.42 -15.82 7.37
C PHE A 35 -17.41 -16.45 6.41
N VAL A 36 -16.82 -15.61 5.55
CA VAL A 36 -15.73 -16.00 4.64
C VAL A 36 -14.43 -16.12 5.43
N THR A 37 -13.80 -17.30 5.36
CA THR A 37 -12.51 -17.60 5.99
C THR A 37 -11.35 -17.36 5.04
N SER A 38 -11.53 -17.53 3.74
CA SER A 38 -10.58 -17.09 2.72
C SER A 38 -11.24 -16.85 1.35
N ALA A 39 -10.66 -15.94 0.57
CA ALA A 39 -11.05 -15.68 -0.81
C ALA A 39 -9.81 -15.75 -1.69
N THR A 40 -9.76 -16.71 -2.61
CA THR A 40 -8.71 -16.84 -3.63
C THR A 40 -9.29 -16.50 -5.00
N PRO A 41 -8.92 -15.36 -5.61
CA PRO A 41 -9.29 -15.04 -6.98
C PRO A 41 -8.83 -16.14 -7.94
N LEU A 42 -9.66 -16.45 -8.94
CA LEU A 42 -9.34 -17.46 -9.96
C LEU A 42 -8.04 -17.15 -10.73
N SER A 43 -7.62 -15.88 -10.78
CA SER A 43 -6.36 -15.44 -11.39
C SER A 43 -5.11 -15.95 -10.66
N LEU A 44 -5.24 -16.53 -9.46
CA LEU A 44 -4.14 -17.13 -8.70
C LEU A 44 -4.10 -18.66 -8.78
N LEU A 45 -5.06 -19.32 -9.45
CA LEU A 45 -5.08 -20.79 -9.60
C LEU A 45 -4.20 -21.32 -10.73
N GLN A 46 -3.56 -20.45 -11.52
CA GLN A 46 -2.62 -20.89 -12.56
C GLN A 46 -1.23 -21.31 -12.02
N LEU A 47 -0.98 -21.23 -10.71
CA LEU A 47 0.35 -21.43 -10.10
C LEU A 47 0.42 -22.53 -9.03
N ASP A 48 -0.53 -23.46 -8.96
CA ASP A 48 -0.38 -24.65 -8.11
C ASP A 48 -0.06 -25.89 -8.95
N ALA A 49 1.23 -26.17 -9.10
CA ALA A 49 1.78 -27.40 -9.66
C ALA A 49 1.63 -28.57 -8.66
N ARG A 50 0.40 -28.99 -8.35
CA ARG A 50 0.12 -30.15 -7.48
C ARG A 50 -0.69 -31.29 -8.11
N ASP A 51 -1.06 -31.20 -9.38
CA ASP A 51 -1.90 -32.23 -10.03
C ASP A 51 -1.15 -33.28 -10.90
N LEU A 52 0.17 -33.40 -10.82
CA LEU A 52 0.93 -34.40 -11.60
C LEU A 52 1.36 -35.68 -10.86
N TYR A 53 0.94 -35.90 -9.60
CA TYR A 53 1.33 -37.10 -8.85
C TYR A 53 0.17 -37.74 -8.08
N SER A 54 -0.85 -38.24 -8.79
CA SER A 54 -1.65 -39.37 -8.26
C SER A 54 -2.43 -40.09 -9.37
N LYS A 55 -1.75 -40.93 -10.15
CA LYS A 55 -2.44 -42.00 -10.91
C LYS A 55 -1.50 -43.14 -11.28
N SER A 56 -1.38 -44.12 -10.40
CA SER A 56 -1.13 -45.50 -10.79
C SER A 56 -1.68 -46.45 -9.73
N SER A 57 -2.74 -47.16 -10.11
CA SER A 57 -3.41 -48.24 -9.38
C SER A 57 -2.51 -49.48 -9.20
N PRO A 58 -2.86 -50.41 -8.29
CA PRO A 58 -2.00 -51.52 -7.90
C PRO A 58 -2.14 -52.71 -8.87
N ILE A 59 -1.02 -53.40 -9.16
CA ILE A 59 -1.04 -54.70 -9.82
C ILE A 59 -0.62 -55.77 -8.81
N ASN A 60 -1.55 -56.71 -8.63
CA ASN A 60 -1.45 -57.95 -7.86
C ASN A 60 -0.81 -59.02 -8.74
N GLY A 61 0.08 -59.88 -8.21
CA GLY A 61 0.38 -61.16 -8.90
C GLY A 61 1.78 -61.76 -8.75
N SER A 62 1.82 -62.83 -7.95
CA SER A 62 2.62 -64.06 -8.13
C SER A 62 4.10 -64.11 -7.71
N ASN A 63 4.29 -64.79 -6.58
CA ASN A 63 5.44 -65.63 -6.24
C ASN A 63 5.96 -66.45 -7.44
N LYS A 64 7.28 -66.41 -7.68
CA LYS A 64 8.09 -67.53 -8.19
C LYS A 64 9.50 -67.45 -7.61
N ASN A 65 9.84 -68.44 -6.78
CA ASN A 65 11.21 -68.76 -6.35
C ASN A 65 11.94 -69.44 -7.50
N VAL A 66 13.06 -68.91 -7.99
CA VAL A 66 14.11 -69.68 -8.68
C VAL A 66 15.49 -69.03 -8.49
N HIS A 67 16.39 -69.83 -7.89
CA HIS A 67 17.86 -69.88 -7.94
C HIS A 67 18.73 -68.63 -8.13
N SER A 68 19.65 -68.48 -7.18
CA SER A 68 20.89 -67.71 -7.25
C SER A 68 21.93 -68.34 -8.19
N PRO A 69 22.78 -67.51 -8.81
CA PRO A 69 24.22 -67.70 -8.66
C PRO A 69 24.95 -66.41 -8.22
N ARG A 70 26.09 -66.64 -7.57
CA ARG A 70 27.04 -65.66 -7.01
C ARG A 70 27.81 -64.87 -8.09
N PRO A 71 28.51 -63.79 -7.70
CA PRO A 71 28.51 -62.51 -8.39
C PRO A 71 29.68 -62.37 -9.38
N ASN A 72 29.45 -61.65 -10.48
CA ASN A 72 30.54 -60.98 -11.18
C ASN A 72 30.58 -59.52 -10.73
N ASN A 73 31.61 -59.25 -9.94
CA ASN A 73 32.05 -57.93 -9.53
C ASN A 73 32.32 -57.08 -10.76
N HIS A 74 31.49 -56.06 -10.97
CA HIS A 74 31.94 -54.76 -11.43
C HIS A 74 30.92 -53.72 -10.94
N ILE A 75 31.00 -53.39 -9.64
CA ILE A 75 30.44 -52.12 -9.15
C ILE A 75 31.33 -51.04 -9.74
N ARG A 76 30.97 -50.61 -10.95
CA ARG A 76 31.50 -49.38 -11.52
C ARG A 76 30.83 -48.27 -10.71
N TRP A 77 31.51 -47.80 -9.66
CA TRP A 77 31.13 -46.60 -8.94
C TRP A 77 30.93 -45.51 -9.98
N ALA A 78 29.67 -45.14 -10.22
CA ALA A 78 29.38 -43.98 -11.04
C ALA A 78 30.08 -42.82 -10.35
N HIS A 79 31.16 -42.36 -10.98
CA HIS A 79 31.91 -41.19 -10.57
C HIS A 79 30.88 -40.06 -10.57
N ARG A 80 30.37 -39.71 -9.37
CA ARG A 80 29.41 -38.63 -9.22
C ARG A 80 30.15 -37.37 -9.65
N ASN A 81 29.74 -36.80 -10.77
CA ASN A 81 30.47 -35.71 -11.42
C ASN A 81 30.51 -34.50 -10.48
N SER A 82 31.71 -33.99 -10.23
CA SER A 82 31.97 -32.74 -9.49
C SER A 82 31.12 -31.57 -9.99
N GLU A 83 30.90 -31.53 -11.30
CA GLU A 83 30.08 -30.51 -11.99
C GLU A 83 28.63 -30.46 -11.46
N ASP A 84 28.00 -31.61 -11.19
CA ASP A 84 26.60 -31.65 -10.72
C ASP A 84 26.47 -31.06 -9.30
N THR A 85 27.51 -31.19 -8.48
CA THR A 85 27.53 -30.64 -7.11
C THR A 85 27.74 -29.13 -7.10
N LEU A 86 28.46 -28.58 -8.08
CA LEU A 86 28.65 -27.14 -8.25
C LEU A 86 27.36 -26.47 -8.73
N PHE A 87 26.68 -27.04 -9.71
CA PHE A 87 25.37 -26.54 -10.16
C PHE A 87 24.31 -26.58 -9.04
N GLN A 88 24.29 -27.63 -8.23
CA GLN A 88 23.40 -27.69 -7.08
C GLN A 88 23.73 -26.61 -6.05
N LEU A 89 25.02 -26.36 -5.77
CA LEU A 89 25.44 -25.31 -4.85
C LEU A 89 25.06 -23.91 -5.36
N GLU A 90 25.21 -23.66 -6.67
CA GLU A 90 24.80 -22.39 -7.29
C GLU A 90 23.29 -22.18 -7.22
N ILE A 91 22.49 -23.23 -7.43
CA ILE A 91 21.03 -23.16 -7.29
C ILE A 91 20.64 -22.90 -5.83
N PHE A 92 21.26 -23.60 -4.87
CA PHE A 92 21.01 -23.36 -3.45
C PHE A 92 21.44 -21.97 -3.00
N LEU A 93 22.58 -21.47 -3.49
CA LEU A 93 23.06 -20.11 -3.22
C LEU A 93 22.13 -19.06 -3.84
N SER A 94 21.67 -19.29 -5.07
CA SER A 94 20.69 -18.44 -5.76
C SER A 94 19.36 -18.39 -4.99
N LEU A 95 18.82 -19.54 -4.59
CA LEU A 95 17.60 -19.63 -3.79
C LEU A 95 17.77 -18.98 -2.41
N PHE A 96 18.92 -19.14 -1.76
CA PHE A 96 19.22 -18.48 -0.50
C PHE A 96 19.25 -16.95 -0.64
N LEU A 97 19.90 -16.43 -1.69
CA LEU A 97 19.95 -15.00 -1.99
C LEU A 97 18.55 -14.41 -2.27
N LEU A 98 17.69 -15.14 -2.99
CA LEU A 98 16.30 -14.72 -3.25
C LEU A 98 15.45 -14.59 -1.98
N ASN A 99 15.74 -15.36 -0.94
CA ASN A 99 15.04 -15.28 0.35
C ASN A 99 15.49 -14.10 1.24
N THR A 100 16.57 -13.39 0.88
CA THR A 100 17.08 -12.26 1.68
C THR A 100 16.51 -10.90 1.27
N VAL A 101 15.81 -10.79 0.14
CA VAL A 101 15.22 -9.54 -0.32
C VAL A 101 13.87 -9.32 0.39
N GLN A 102 13.93 -8.79 1.61
CA GLN A 102 12.75 -8.36 2.33
C GLN A 102 12.32 -6.99 1.79
N SER A 103 11.36 -6.97 0.86
CA SER A 103 10.81 -5.72 0.34
C SER A 103 10.06 -4.98 1.46
N GLN A 104 10.57 -3.82 1.87
CA GLN A 104 9.92 -2.92 2.82
C GLN A 104 8.98 -2.01 2.05
N LEU A 105 7.83 -2.54 1.65
CA LEU A 105 6.78 -1.77 1.01
C LEU A 105 5.82 -1.23 2.07
N ALA A 106 5.64 0.09 2.09
CA ALA A 106 4.63 0.77 2.86
C ALA A 106 3.86 1.71 1.94
N VAL A 107 2.55 1.84 2.17
CA VAL A 107 1.64 2.71 1.42
C VAL A 107 1.01 3.69 2.41
N ALA A 108 0.86 4.95 2.01
CA ALA A 108 0.20 5.97 2.83
C ALA A 108 -1.27 6.16 2.44
N SER A 109 -2.10 6.49 3.42
CA SER A 109 -3.43 7.03 3.23
C SER A 109 -3.55 8.36 3.97
N ILE A 110 -3.92 9.42 3.24
CA ILE A 110 -4.06 10.78 3.75
C ILE A 110 -5.54 11.18 3.72
N ASP A 111 -6.09 11.49 4.89
CA ASP A 111 -7.39 12.12 5.05
C ASP A 111 -7.23 13.65 5.02
N LEU A 112 -7.43 14.27 3.85
CA LEU A 112 -7.24 15.71 3.65
C LEU A 112 -8.50 16.49 4.07
N GLY A 113 -8.73 16.54 5.37
CA GLY A 113 -9.85 17.26 5.96
C GLY A 113 -9.64 18.77 6.05
N SER A 114 -10.73 19.53 6.02
CA SER A 114 -10.71 21.01 6.10
C SER A 114 -10.16 21.55 7.41
N LYS A 115 -10.36 20.80 8.50
CA LYS A 115 -9.94 21.20 9.85
C LYS A 115 -8.71 20.45 10.31
N CYS A 116 -8.65 19.17 9.99
CA CYS A 116 -7.63 18.26 10.48
C CYS A 116 -7.17 17.37 9.33
N LEU A 117 -5.87 17.15 9.28
CA LEU A 117 -5.18 16.14 8.53
C LEU A 117 -5.08 14.88 9.40
N LYS A 118 -5.43 13.73 8.84
CA LYS A 118 -5.08 12.43 9.43
C LYS A 118 -4.28 11.64 8.42
N VAL A 119 -3.33 10.87 8.93
CA VAL A 119 -2.43 10.10 8.09
C VAL A 119 -2.33 8.70 8.66
N THR A 120 -2.37 7.71 7.77
CA THR A 120 -2.32 6.30 8.12
C THR A 120 -1.29 5.63 7.24
N VAL A 121 -0.42 4.81 7.85
CA VAL A 121 0.48 3.92 7.12
C VAL A 121 -0.16 2.53 7.03
N VAL A 122 -0.04 1.92 5.86
CA VAL A 122 -0.32 0.50 5.63
C VAL A 122 1.02 -0.19 5.44
N ASN A 123 1.40 -1.02 6.41
CA ASN A 123 2.64 -1.77 6.36
C ASN A 123 2.38 -3.13 5.71
N LEU A 124 3.10 -3.44 4.64
CA LEU A 124 2.97 -4.74 3.98
C LEU A 124 3.93 -5.78 4.59
N LYS A 125 4.83 -5.35 5.47
CA LYS A 125 5.81 -6.21 6.16
C LYS A 125 5.13 -7.05 7.25
N PRO A 126 5.31 -8.39 7.26
CA PRO A 126 4.87 -9.24 8.36
C PRO A 126 5.52 -8.85 9.70
N GLY A 127 4.74 -8.87 10.78
CA GLY A 127 5.22 -8.57 12.14
C GLY A 127 5.01 -7.12 12.61
N GLN A 128 4.54 -6.22 11.72
CA GLN A 128 4.04 -4.91 12.11
C GLN A 128 2.51 -4.88 12.04
N ALA A 129 1.89 -3.92 12.73
CA ALA A 129 0.46 -3.67 12.56
C ALA A 129 0.20 -3.33 11.07
N PRO A 130 -0.71 -4.05 10.38
CA PRO A 130 -0.91 -3.89 8.95
C PRO A 130 -1.45 -2.49 8.61
N ILE A 131 -2.20 -1.89 9.52
CA ILE A 131 -2.73 -0.52 9.41
C ILE A 131 -2.42 0.19 10.72
N SER A 132 -1.77 1.35 10.63
CA SER A 132 -1.41 2.14 11.81
C SER A 132 -1.61 3.64 11.53
N ILE A 133 -2.27 4.33 12.46
CA ILE A 133 -2.47 5.78 12.36
C ILE A 133 -1.18 6.46 12.80
N THR A 134 -0.64 7.29 11.91
CA THR A 134 0.57 8.05 12.12
C THR A 134 0.38 9.10 13.19
N ILE A 135 1.42 9.32 13.98
CA ILE A 135 1.45 10.31 15.06
C ILE A 135 2.34 11.48 14.62
N ASN A 136 1.93 12.72 14.95
CA ASN A 136 2.72 13.91 14.68
C ASN A 136 3.82 14.17 15.73
N GLU A 137 4.61 15.20 15.52
CA GLU A 137 5.67 15.66 16.44
C GLU A 137 5.18 15.95 17.87
N MET A 138 3.89 16.28 18.03
CA MET A 138 3.24 16.55 19.32
C MET A 138 2.55 15.32 19.94
N SER A 139 2.85 14.12 19.45
CA SER A 139 2.23 12.87 19.93
C SER A 139 0.71 12.77 19.71
N LYS A 140 0.16 13.46 18.70
CA LYS A 140 -1.27 13.44 18.36
C LYS A 140 -1.52 12.69 17.04
N ARG A 141 -2.69 12.03 16.95
CA ARG A 141 -3.19 11.31 15.75
C ARG A 141 -3.97 12.18 14.76
N LYS A 142 -4.17 13.46 15.10
CA LYS A 142 -4.85 14.45 14.27
C LYS A 142 -3.98 15.68 14.25
N THR A 143 -3.57 16.10 13.06
CA THR A 143 -2.81 17.34 12.90
C THR A 143 -3.76 18.42 12.36
N PRO A 144 -3.70 19.67 12.86
CA PRO A 144 -4.43 20.78 12.25
C PRO A 144 -4.05 20.93 10.76
N SER A 145 -5.03 21.05 9.87
CA SER A 145 -4.76 21.29 8.44
C SER A 145 -4.61 22.79 8.19
N LEU A 146 -3.49 23.34 8.67
CA LEU A 146 -3.20 24.76 8.71
C LEU A 146 -1.75 24.99 8.28
N VAL A 147 -1.55 26.04 7.47
CA VAL A 147 -0.25 26.56 7.06
C VAL A 147 -0.18 28.03 7.46
N ALA A 148 0.95 28.42 8.05
CA ALA A 148 1.24 29.80 8.40
C ALA A 148 2.65 30.16 7.94
N PHE A 149 2.85 31.43 7.63
CA PHE A 149 4.15 31.99 7.28
C PHE A 149 4.51 33.02 8.33
N HIS A 150 5.72 32.92 8.85
CA HIS A 150 6.23 33.86 9.82
C HIS A 150 7.74 33.97 9.72
N SER A 151 8.23 35.20 9.54
CA SER A 151 9.66 35.49 9.52
C SER A 151 10.39 34.68 8.45
N ASN A 152 9.81 34.60 7.26
CA ASN A 152 10.32 33.84 6.11
C ASN A 152 10.44 32.33 6.37
N SER A 153 9.73 31.82 7.39
CA SER A 153 9.66 30.40 7.73
C SER A 153 8.23 29.91 7.59
N ARG A 154 8.09 28.69 7.07
CA ARG A 154 6.80 28.01 6.93
C ARG A 154 6.53 27.14 8.15
N LEU A 155 5.40 27.38 8.79
CA LEU A 155 4.89 26.60 9.92
C LEU A 155 3.68 25.79 9.46
N ILE A 156 3.60 24.52 9.86
CA ILE A 156 2.52 23.61 9.49
C ILE A 156 1.98 22.92 10.74
N GLY A 157 0.68 22.62 10.75
CA GLY A 157 0.11 21.77 11.80
C GLY A 157 0.02 22.46 13.15
N GLU A 158 0.55 21.83 14.20
CA GLU A 158 0.47 22.33 15.57
C GLU A 158 1.22 23.65 15.76
N GLU A 159 2.35 23.83 15.07
CA GLU A 159 3.14 25.05 15.12
C GLU A 159 2.38 26.25 14.55
N SER A 160 1.72 26.05 13.40
CA SER A 160 0.86 27.07 12.79
C SER A 160 -0.36 27.40 13.67
N LEU A 161 -0.91 26.41 14.37
CA LEU A 161 -2.02 26.60 15.30
C LEU A 161 -1.61 27.42 16.53
N GLY A 162 -0.39 27.22 17.03
CA GLY A 162 0.17 28.03 18.12
C GLY A 162 0.30 29.51 17.74
N LEU A 163 0.67 29.80 16.49
CA LEU A 163 0.75 31.17 16.00
C LEU A 163 -0.64 31.83 15.89
N LEU A 164 -1.66 31.07 15.46
CA LEU A 164 -3.05 31.55 15.39
C LEU A 164 -3.58 31.99 16.77
N GLY A 165 -3.22 31.26 17.83
CA GLY A 165 -3.60 31.65 19.20
C GLY A 165 -2.92 32.93 19.69
N ARG A 166 -1.72 33.24 19.20
CA ARG A 166 -0.94 34.42 19.61
C ARG A 166 -1.28 35.68 18.80
N TYR A 167 -1.57 35.51 17.51
CA TYR A 167 -1.85 36.61 16.60
C TYR A 167 -3.19 36.40 15.89
N PRO A 168 -4.32 36.60 16.56
CA PRO A 168 -5.65 36.34 15.99
C PRO A 168 -6.00 37.25 14.80
N THR A 169 -5.29 38.38 14.66
CA THR A 169 -5.44 39.33 13.55
C THR A 169 -4.69 38.94 12.29
N LYS A 170 -3.71 38.02 12.38
CA LYS A 170 -3.01 37.53 11.20
C LYS A 170 -3.94 36.63 10.40
N LYS A 171 -3.93 36.76 9.08
CA LYS A 171 -4.64 35.84 8.19
C LYS A 171 -3.96 34.46 8.24
N PHE A 172 -4.74 33.38 8.33
CA PHE A 172 -4.23 32.00 8.39
C PHE A 172 -4.92 31.11 7.33
N LEU A 173 -4.15 30.24 6.68
CA LEU A 173 -4.63 29.37 5.61
C LEU A 173 -5.10 28.08 6.24
N ARG A 174 -6.40 27.97 6.44
CA ARG A 174 -7.00 26.68 6.72
C ARG A 174 -7.18 25.97 5.38
N SER A 175 -6.69 24.74 5.27
CA SER A 175 -6.59 23.94 4.03
C SER A 175 -7.82 23.96 3.10
N LEU A 176 -9.02 24.25 3.63
CA LEU A 176 -10.24 24.43 2.84
C LEU A 176 -11.08 25.68 3.19
N TYR A 177 -10.52 26.60 3.98
CA TYR A 177 -11.11 27.91 4.28
C TYR A 177 -10.03 28.97 4.07
N LEU A 178 -10.03 29.52 2.86
CA LEU A 178 -9.03 30.45 2.35
C LEU A 178 -9.38 31.87 2.79
N SER A 179 -9.00 32.24 4.01
CA SER A 179 -9.19 33.61 4.52
C SER A 179 -8.05 34.56 4.11
N TYR A 180 -7.55 34.45 2.89
CA TYR A 180 -6.51 35.33 2.34
C TYR A 180 -7.03 36.18 1.20
N ASP A 181 -6.33 37.29 0.94
CA ASP A 181 -6.66 38.15 -0.20
C ASP A 181 -6.29 37.43 -1.49
N ILE A 182 -7.28 37.26 -2.36
CA ILE A 182 -7.14 36.53 -3.61
C ILE A 182 -7.01 37.55 -4.73
N THR A 183 -5.88 37.52 -5.42
CA THR A 183 -5.65 38.36 -6.59
C THR A 183 -5.42 37.51 -7.83
N PRO A 184 -6.01 37.88 -8.98
CA PRO A 184 -5.75 37.17 -10.23
C PRO A 184 -4.34 37.48 -10.70
N ASP A 185 -3.58 36.42 -11.00
CA ASP A 185 -2.28 36.55 -11.66
C ASP A 185 -2.47 36.40 -13.17
N LYS A 186 -2.45 37.54 -13.87
CA LYS A 186 -2.67 37.63 -15.32
C LYS A 186 -1.63 36.84 -16.14
N THR A 187 -0.48 36.49 -15.57
CA THR A 187 0.58 35.78 -16.29
C THR A 187 0.34 34.28 -16.35
N ARG A 188 -0.21 33.71 -15.29
CA ARG A 188 -0.47 32.28 -15.13
C ARG A 188 -1.96 31.92 -15.27
N ASP A 189 -2.82 32.93 -15.33
CA ASP A 189 -4.29 32.79 -15.35
C ASP A 189 -4.84 31.99 -14.15
N VAL A 190 -4.23 32.20 -12.98
CA VAL A 190 -4.59 31.52 -11.73
C VAL A 190 -4.87 32.50 -10.61
N ALA A 191 -5.69 32.08 -9.64
CA ALA A 191 -5.93 32.80 -8.41
C ALA A 191 -4.73 32.65 -7.46
N VAL A 192 -4.14 33.76 -7.05
CA VAL A 192 -2.99 33.81 -6.14
C VAL A 192 -3.41 34.41 -4.82
N TYR A 193 -3.01 33.73 -3.75
CA TYR A 193 -3.18 34.20 -2.39
C TYR A 193 -1.96 35.03 -2.00
N LYS A 194 -2.21 36.27 -1.57
CA LYS A 194 -1.17 37.15 -1.03
C LYS A 194 -1.02 36.89 0.44
N THR A 195 0.18 36.54 0.90
CA THR A 195 0.44 36.43 2.34
C THR A 195 0.72 37.81 2.95
N GLU A 196 0.79 37.89 4.27
CA GLU A 196 1.17 39.13 4.97
C GLU A 196 2.68 39.41 4.90
N GLU A 197 3.47 38.53 4.28
CA GLU A 197 4.88 38.79 4.01
C GLU A 197 4.98 39.55 2.67
N ASP A 198 5.23 40.86 2.76
CA ASP A 198 5.29 41.78 1.62
C ASP A 198 6.46 41.47 0.65
N GLU A 199 7.54 40.89 1.18
CA GLU A 199 8.73 40.48 0.41
C GLU A 199 9.20 39.10 0.87
N GLY A 200 9.32 38.16 -0.07
CA GLY A 200 9.78 36.80 0.22
C GLY A 200 9.23 35.76 -0.77
N GLU A 201 9.81 34.55 -0.71
CA GLU A 201 9.41 33.40 -1.54
C GLU A 201 7.94 33.02 -1.32
N PHE A 202 7.39 33.29 -0.13
CA PHE A 202 6.02 32.95 0.26
C PHE A 202 5.02 34.10 0.11
N SER A 203 5.40 35.22 -0.52
CA SER A 203 4.52 36.39 -0.70
C SER A 203 3.29 36.09 -1.58
N LYS A 204 3.44 35.19 -2.55
CA LYS A 204 2.42 34.81 -3.54
C LYS A 204 2.39 33.30 -3.70
N LEU A 205 1.26 32.68 -3.34
CA LEU A 205 1.09 31.24 -3.42
C LEU A 205 -0.22 30.89 -4.12
N ILE A 206 -0.25 29.77 -4.83
CA ILE A 206 -1.49 29.16 -5.34
C ILE A 206 -2.00 28.08 -4.39
N ALA A 207 -3.25 27.65 -4.57
CA ALA A 207 -3.87 26.66 -3.67
C ALA A 207 -3.12 25.32 -3.70
N GLU A 208 -2.66 24.91 -4.87
CA GLU A 208 -1.93 23.66 -5.13
C GLU A 208 -0.58 23.65 -4.40
N GLU A 209 0.13 24.78 -4.38
CA GLU A 209 1.39 24.91 -3.65
C GLU A 209 1.16 24.71 -2.16
N MET A 210 0.12 25.33 -1.58
CA MET A 210 -0.22 25.18 -0.17
C MET A 210 -0.58 23.74 0.19
N VAL A 211 -1.42 23.10 -0.63
CA VAL A 211 -1.78 21.69 -0.47
C VAL A 211 -0.53 20.83 -0.57
N ALA A 212 0.38 21.11 -1.50
CA ALA A 212 1.66 20.40 -1.62
C ALA A 212 2.52 20.54 -0.36
N MET A 213 2.50 21.69 0.33
CA MET A 213 3.21 21.84 1.62
C MET A 213 2.64 20.91 2.69
N ILE A 214 1.31 20.83 2.78
CA ILE A 214 0.60 19.94 3.73
C ILE A 214 0.89 18.47 3.40
N LEU A 215 0.83 18.09 2.13
CA LEU A 215 1.11 16.72 1.68
C LEU A 215 2.58 16.33 1.92
N LYS A 216 3.53 17.24 1.67
CA LYS A 216 4.95 17.01 1.96
C LYS A 216 5.19 16.79 3.46
N TYR A 217 4.55 17.59 4.31
CA TYR A 217 4.59 17.39 5.76
C TYR A 217 3.95 16.05 6.16
N ALA A 218 2.79 15.70 5.59
CA ALA A 218 2.13 14.42 5.83
C ALA A 218 3.03 13.22 5.50
N MET A 219 3.72 13.26 4.36
CA MET A 219 4.66 12.22 3.95
C MET A 219 5.82 12.08 4.94
N GLY A 220 6.38 13.19 5.42
CA GLY A 220 7.43 13.16 6.46
C GLY A 220 6.95 12.47 7.75
N LEU A 221 5.68 12.66 8.13
CA LEU A 221 5.11 11.93 9.27
C LEU A 221 5.02 10.42 9.01
N VAL A 222 4.59 10.02 7.80
CA VAL A 222 4.48 8.60 7.44
C VAL A 222 5.85 7.94 7.46
N GLU A 223 6.82 8.52 6.78
CA GLU A 223 8.16 7.95 6.64
C GLU A 223 8.83 7.78 8.01
N ASN A 224 8.66 8.77 8.90
CA ASN A 224 9.16 8.68 10.26
C ASN A 224 8.46 7.58 11.08
N HIS A 225 7.15 7.42 10.93
CA HIS A 225 6.37 6.40 11.65
C HIS A 225 6.58 4.99 11.11
N ALA A 226 6.81 4.85 9.80
CA ALA A 226 7.03 3.58 9.11
C ALA A 226 8.50 3.14 9.11
N MET A 227 9.43 4.04 9.47
CA MET A 227 10.88 3.84 9.36
C MET A 227 11.30 3.32 7.96
N SER A 228 10.57 3.72 6.93
CA SER A 228 10.73 3.28 5.54
C SER A 228 10.25 4.37 4.60
N SER A 229 10.80 4.40 3.38
CA SER A 229 10.37 5.33 2.35
C SER A 229 8.99 4.96 1.82
N VAL A 230 8.11 5.93 1.64
CA VAL A 230 6.76 5.69 1.09
C VAL A 230 6.63 6.40 -0.25
N LYS A 231 6.31 5.64 -1.30
CA LYS A 231 6.17 6.16 -2.66
C LYS A 231 4.71 6.37 -3.06
N ASP A 232 3.85 5.47 -2.64
CA ASP A 232 2.45 5.45 -3.03
C ASP A 232 1.56 6.01 -1.93
N VAL A 233 0.62 6.88 -2.33
CA VAL A 233 -0.31 7.54 -1.41
C VAL A 233 -1.71 7.58 -1.98
N VAL A 234 -2.69 7.29 -1.13
CA VAL A 234 -4.12 7.48 -1.41
C VAL A 234 -4.60 8.71 -0.66
N ILE A 235 -5.18 9.68 -1.36
CA ILE A 235 -5.68 10.93 -0.77
C ILE A 235 -7.21 10.93 -0.81
N THR A 236 -7.85 11.22 0.32
CA THR A 236 -9.31 11.40 0.37
C THR A 236 -9.68 12.79 -0.12
N VAL A 237 -10.75 12.86 -0.90
CA VAL A 237 -11.34 14.12 -1.34
C VAL A 237 -12.85 14.08 -1.08
N PRO A 238 -13.50 15.22 -0.78
CA PRO A 238 -14.94 15.28 -0.64
C PRO A 238 -15.66 14.78 -1.92
N PRO A 239 -16.80 14.08 -1.78
CA PRO A 239 -17.58 13.63 -2.94
C PRO A 239 -18.07 14.79 -3.82
N THR A 240 -18.24 15.97 -3.22
CA THR A 240 -18.68 17.20 -3.89
C THR A 240 -17.62 17.84 -4.77
N TRP A 241 -16.37 17.37 -4.74
CA TRP A 241 -15.36 17.90 -5.66
C TRP A 241 -15.69 17.51 -7.10
N GLU A 242 -15.62 18.48 -7.99
CA GLU A 242 -15.77 18.25 -9.43
C GLU A 242 -14.50 17.63 -10.01
N TRP A 243 -14.59 17.09 -11.22
CA TRP A 243 -13.46 16.44 -11.90
C TRP A 243 -12.26 17.38 -12.09
N LEU A 244 -12.52 18.67 -12.36
CA LEU A 244 -11.49 19.72 -12.51
C LEU A 244 -10.65 19.92 -11.23
N ARG A 245 -11.24 19.69 -10.05
CA ARG A 245 -10.53 19.77 -8.75
C ARG A 245 -9.75 18.49 -8.41
N ARG A 246 -9.97 17.40 -9.16
CA ARG A 246 -9.27 16.12 -8.96
C ARG A 246 -8.11 15.91 -9.93
N GLY A 247 -8.25 16.38 -11.16
CA GLY A 247 -7.19 16.37 -12.16
C GLY A 247 -6.63 17.79 -12.33
N GLY A 248 -5.53 18.09 -11.65
CA GLY A 248 -4.70 19.22 -12.06
C GLY A 248 -4.04 18.86 -13.39
N CYS A 249 -4.59 19.34 -14.49
CA CYS A 249 -4.03 19.27 -15.83
C CYS A 249 -4.17 20.63 -16.48
#